data_AF-A0A7S2K5V9-F1
#
_entry.id   AF-A0A7S2K5V9-F1
#
_cell.length_a   1.000
_cell.length_b   1.000
_cell.length_c   1.000
_cell.angle_alpha   90.00
_cell.angle_beta   90.00
_cell.angle_gamma   90.00
#
_symmetry.space_group_name_H-M   'P 1'
#
loop_
_entity.id
_entity.type
_entity.pdbx_description
1 polymer ?
#
loop_
_entity_poly.entity_id
_entity_poly.type
_entity_poly.pdbx_seq_one_letter_code
_entity_poly.pdbx_strand_id
1 'polypeptide(L)'
;RMSIDDAALVLDISSQYIQSAVEDMIKENDVCAGLFVVSGHDILSNEYMDLVAQDIDGILKENGRTTIFDLSQKYQLPVSFFARKYTRSHRSKYPCVYASRD
;
A
#
# COMPACT_ATOMS: atom_id res chain seq x y z
N ARG A 1 4.58 7.70 -1.25
CA ARG A 1 5.46 6.72 -0.58
C ARG A 1 6.52 7.48 0.18
N MET A 2 6.86 7.04 1.38
CA MET A 2 7.93 7.62 2.20
C MET A 2 8.61 6.50 3.01
N SER A 3 9.94 6.55 3.16
CA SER A 3 10.66 5.67 4.09
C SER A 3 10.48 6.17 5.52
N ILE A 4 10.40 5.26 6.49
CA ILE A 4 10.36 5.58 7.92
C ILE A 4 11.64 6.31 8.33
N ASP A 5 12.79 5.97 7.75
CA ASP A 5 14.06 6.62 8.07
C ASP A 5 14.08 8.07 7.55
N ASP A 6 13.52 8.32 6.36
CA ASP A 6 13.37 9.67 5.82
C ASP A 6 12.40 10.49 6.68
N ALA A 7 11.30 9.88 7.12
CA ALA A 7 10.35 10.52 8.02
C ALA A 7 10.99 10.87 9.38
N ALA A 8 11.83 9.97 9.91
CA ALA A 8 12.57 10.19 11.15
C ALA A 8 13.53 11.38 11.04
N LEU A 9 14.23 11.50 9.91
CA LEU A 9 15.13 12.62 9.63
C LEU A 9 14.38 13.95 9.48
N VAL A 10 13.25 13.96 8.78
CA VAL A 10 12.48 15.18 8.50
C VAL A 10 11.77 15.68 9.75
N LEU A 11 11.21 14.77 10.55
CA LEU A 11 10.45 15.12 11.74
C LEU A 11 11.33 15.27 12.99
N ASP A 12 12.60 14.85 12.92
CA ASP A 12 13.54 14.79 14.05
C ASP A 12 12.99 13.94 15.21
N ILE A 13 12.39 12.80 14.87
CA ILE A 13 11.77 11.84 15.80
C ILE A 13 12.33 10.45 15.53
N SER A 14 12.39 9.60 16.56
CA SER A 14 12.89 8.24 16.40
C SER A 14 12.04 7.42 15.42
N SER A 15 12.72 6.65 14.55
CA SER A 15 12.07 5.74 13.59
C SER A 15 11.17 4.72 14.29
N GLN A 16 11.54 4.27 15.48
CA GLN A 16 10.72 3.38 16.31
C GLN A 16 9.40 4.03 16.72
N TYR A 17 9.42 5.30 17.13
CA TYR A 17 8.21 6.01 17.50
C TYR A 17 7.29 6.21 16.30
N ILE A 18 7.84 6.58 15.15
CA ILE A 18 7.08 6.71 13.89
C ILE A 18 6.45 5.37 13.51
N GLN A 19 7.22 4.28 13.59
CA GLN A 19 6.70 2.95 13.29
C GLN A 19 5.54 2.58 14.22
N SER A 20 5.70 2.74 15.54
CA SER A 20 4.64 2.47 16.50
C SER A 20 3.41 3.34 16.27
N ALA A 21 3.59 4.64 16.05
CA ALA A 21 2.49 5.55 15.76
C ALA A 21 1.74 5.16 14.48
N VAL A 22 2.45 4.76 13.42
CA VAL A 22 1.83 4.30 12.16
C VAL A 22 1.12 2.97 12.36
N GLU A 23 1.70 2.03 13.10
CA GLU A 23 1.05 0.77 13.44
C GLU A 23 -0.21 1.00 14.28
N ASP A 24 -0.17 1.94 15.22
CA ASP A 24 -1.31 2.30 16.06
C ASP A 24 -2.38 3.00 15.23
N MET A 25 -2.03 3.92 14.31
CA MET A 25 -2.98 4.48 13.35
C MET A 25 -3.63 3.41 12.46
N ILE A 26 -2.88 2.37 12.07
CA ILE A 26 -3.44 1.24 11.29
C ILE A 26 -4.39 0.38 12.13
N LYS A 27 -4.15 0.27 13.45
CA LYS A 27 -4.98 -0.53 14.38
C LYS A 27 -6.21 0.24 14.87
N GLU A 28 -6.07 1.53 15.16
CA GLU A 28 -7.10 2.38 15.78
C GLU A 28 -8.07 2.97 14.75
N ASN A 29 -7.61 3.25 13.51
CA ASN A 29 -8.51 3.65 12.44
C ASN A 29 -8.97 2.45 11.63
N ASP A 30 -10.24 2.12 11.84
CA ASP A 30 -11.06 1.27 10.99
C ASP A 30 -10.96 1.76 9.52
N VAL A 31 -10.14 1.10 8.71
CA VAL A 31 -10.15 1.13 7.23
C VAL A 31 -9.81 2.47 6.53
N CYS A 32 -9.87 3.62 7.21
CA CYS A 32 -9.85 4.96 6.59
C CYS A 32 -8.53 5.74 6.65
N ALA A 33 -7.55 5.36 7.48
CA ALA A 33 -6.25 6.05 7.45
C ALA A 33 -5.53 5.84 6.11
N GLY A 34 -5.85 4.75 5.40
CA GLY A 34 -5.32 4.47 4.08
C GLY A 34 -3.80 4.33 4.06
N LEU A 35 -3.17 3.93 5.17
CA LEU A 35 -1.73 3.75 5.25
C LEU A 35 -1.38 2.26 5.32
N PHE A 36 -0.29 1.87 4.67
CA PHE A 36 0.28 0.53 4.70
C PHE A 36 1.76 0.61 5.03
N VAL A 37 2.21 -0.23 5.95
CA VAL A 37 3.64 -0.47 6.15
C VAL A 37 4.06 -1.66 5.31
N VAL A 38 5.08 -1.48 4.49
CA VAL A 38 5.68 -2.52 3.64
C VAL A 38 7.10 -2.79 4.10
N SER A 39 7.41 -4.07 4.32
CA SER A 39 8.72 -4.54 4.78
C SER A 39 9.24 -3.89 6.07
N GLY A 40 8.38 -3.24 6.86
CA GLY A 40 8.77 -2.56 8.10
C GLY A 40 9.54 -1.24 7.90
N HIS A 41 9.71 -0.76 6.67
CA HIS A 41 10.51 0.44 6.36
C HIS A 41 9.79 1.44 5.47
N ASP A 42 8.85 1.01 4.63
CA ASP A 42 8.13 1.89 3.71
C ASP A 42 6.70 2.14 4.19
N ILE A 43 6.27 3.40 4.17
CA ILE A 43 4.88 3.81 4.37
C ILE A 43 4.28 4.16 3.00
N LEU A 44 3.17 3.49 2.67
CA LEU A 44 2.38 3.71 1.46
C LEU A 44 1.01 4.26 1.82
N SER A 45 0.52 5.24 1.07
CA SER A 45 -0.87 5.70 1.16
C SER A 45 -1.78 4.97 0.17
N ASN A 46 -3.09 4.98 0.42
CA ASN A 46 -4.13 4.49 -0.47
C ASN A 46 -4.08 5.26 -1.79
N GLU A 47 -3.93 6.58 -1.74
CA GLU A 47 -3.78 7.41 -2.94
C GLU A 47 -2.60 6.95 -3.81
N TYR A 48 -1.46 6.63 -3.20
CA TYR A 48 -0.33 6.06 -3.93
C TYR A 48 -0.69 4.71 -4.55
N MET A 49 -1.42 3.86 -3.83
CA MET A 49 -1.87 2.57 -4.34
C MET A 49 -2.89 2.69 -5.46
N ASP A 50 -3.76 3.70 -5.44
CA ASP A 50 -4.73 3.97 -6.51
C ASP A 50 -4.03 4.42 -7.78
N LEU A 51 -2.99 5.27 -7.67
CA LEU A 51 -2.14 5.64 -8.80
C LEU A 51 -1.41 4.43 -9.39
N VAL A 52 -0.85 3.57 -8.53
CA VAL A 52 -0.20 2.32 -8.95
C VAL A 52 -1.21 1.40 -9.66
N ALA A 53 -2.43 1.29 -9.16
CA ALA A 53 -3.47 0.48 -9.78
C ALA A 53 -3.88 1.03 -11.16
N GLN A 54 -4.06 2.35 -11.28
CA GLN A 54 -4.38 3.00 -12.55
C GLN A 54 -3.28 2.81 -13.60
N ASP A 55 -2.01 2.92 -13.21
CA ASP A 55 -0.88 2.69 -14.10
C ASP A 55 -0.80 1.21 -14.52
N ILE A 56 -1.06 0.27 -13.60
CA ILE A 56 -1.13 -1.16 -13.91
C ILE A 56 -2.27 -1.45 -14.90
N ASP A 57 -3.44 -0.85 -14.71
CA ASP A 57 -4.55 -0.97 -15.66
C ASP A 57 -4.19 -0.40 -17.04
N GLY A 58 -3.40 0.69 -17.09
CA GLY A 58 -2.82 1.22 -18.32
C GLY A 58 -1.93 0.20 -19.03
N ILE A 59 -0.95 -0.36 -18.31
CA ILE A 59 -0.03 -1.38 -18.82
C ILE A 59 -0.80 -2.60 -19.34
N LEU A 60 -1.82 -3.05 -18.60
CA LEU A 60 -2.66 -4.18 -18.98
C LEU A 60 -3.47 -3.90 -20.26
N LYS A 61 -3.96 -2.67 -20.44
CA LYS A 61 -4.67 -2.26 -21.67
C LYS A 61 -3.73 -2.20 -22.88
N GLU A 62 -2.51 -1.72 -22.70
CA GLU A 62 -1.54 -1.57 -23.78
C GLU A 62 -0.89 -2.90 -24.19
N ASN A 63 -0.44 -3.69 -23.21
CA ASN A 63 0.37 -4.90 -23.45
C ASN A 63 -0.43 -6.20 -23.30
N GLY A 64 -1.68 -6.13 -22.86
CA GLY A 64 -2.56 -7.28 -22.58
C GLY A 64 -2.16 -8.13 -21.36
N ARG A 65 -0.93 -7.97 -20.86
CA ARG A 65 -0.38 -8.70 -19.71
C ARG A 65 0.76 -7.93 -19.05
N THR A 66 0.98 -8.20 -17.78
CA THR A 66 2.19 -7.82 -17.01
C THR A 66 2.47 -8.92 -15.99
N THR A 67 3.73 -9.11 -15.58
CA THR A 67 4.05 -10.05 -14.51
C THR A 67 4.20 -9.34 -13.17
N ILE A 68 3.94 -10.05 -12.07
CA ILE A 68 4.16 -9.52 -10.71
C ILE A 68 5.64 -9.13 -10.50
N PHE A 69 6.56 -9.85 -11.15
CA PHE A 69 7.98 -9.55 -11.10
C PHE A 69 8.28 -8.19 -11.75
N ASP A 70 7.74 -7.90 -12.92
CA ASP A 70 7.93 -6.62 -13.59
C ASP A 70 7.38 -5.45 -12.75
N LEU A 71 6.23 -5.66 -12.11
CA LEU A 71 5.65 -4.69 -11.18
C LEU A 71 6.54 -4.47 -9.95
N SER A 72 7.09 -5.55 -9.39
CA SER A 72 8.01 -5.48 -8.25
C SER A 72 9.25 -4.66 -8.56
N GLN A 73 9.79 -4.79 -9.78
CA GLN A 73 10.94 -4.01 -10.23
C GLN A 73 10.57 -2.55 -10.49
N LYS A 74 9.44 -2.29 -11.18
CA LYS A 74 8.99 -0.94 -11.53
C LYS A 74 8.73 -0.09 -10.29
N TYR A 75 8.03 -0.64 -9.29
CA TYR A 75 7.63 0.09 -8.10
C TYR A 75 8.56 -0.10 -6.90
N GLN A 76 9.60 -0.93 -7.04
CA GLN A 76 10.52 -1.30 -5.96
C GLN A 76 9.77 -1.75 -4.70
N LEU A 77 8.77 -2.60 -4.90
CA LEU A 77 7.98 -3.21 -3.83
C LEU A 77 8.15 -4.73 -3.87
N PRO A 78 8.13 -5.43 -2.73
CA PRO A 78 8.32 -6.87 -2.70
C PRO A 78 7.30 -7.60 -3.58
N VAL A 79 7.74 -8.66 -4.27
CA VAL A 79 6.85 -9.57 -5.01
C VAL A 79 5.72 -10.09 -4.11
N SER A 80 6.04 -10.38 -2.84
CA SER A 80 5.07 -10.83 -1.82
C SER A 80 3.97 -9.81 -1.54
N PHE A 81 4.27 -8.51 -1.63
CA PHE A 81 3.28 -7.45 -1.47
C PHE A 81 2.23 -7.49 -2.59
N PHE A 82 2.69 -7.51 -3.84
CA PHE A 82 1.82 -7.58 -5.00
C PHE A 82 1.05 -8.90 -5.07
N ALA A 83 1.72 -10.03 -4.81
CA ALA A 83 1.08 -11.32 -4.72
C ALA A 83 -0.06 -11.30 -3.69
N ARG A 84 0.17 -10.77 -2.47
CA ARG A 84 -0.88 -10.69 -1.45
C ARG A 84 -2.07 -9.82 -1.88
N LYS A 85 -1.83 -8.70 -2.56
CA LYS A 85 -2.89 -7.77 -3.01
C LYS A 85 -3.70 -8.33 -4.18
N TYR A 86 -3.05 -8.85 -5.22
CA TYR A 86 -3.73 -9.35 -6.42
C TYR A 86 -4.38 -10.73 -6.22
N THR A 87 -3.82 -11.60 -5.38
CA THR A 87 -4.46 -12.88 -5.05
C THR A 87 -5.71 -12.68 -4.18
N ARG A 88 -5.76 -11.61 -3.36
CA ARG A 88 -6.95 -11.24 -2.59
C ARG A 88 -8.02 -10.52 -3.42
N SER A 89 -7.65 -9.85 -4.50
CA SER A 89 -8.60 -9.17 -5.42
C SER A 89 -9.61 -10.15 -6.06
N HIS A 90 -9.27 -11.44 -6.20
CA HIS A 90 -10.20 -12.47 -6.66
C HIS A 90 -11.20 -12.98 -5.61
N ARG A 91 -11.13 -12.52 -4.35
CA ARG A 91 -12.01 -13.02 -3.26
C ARG A 91 -12.88 -11.97 -2.58
N SER A 92 -12.72 -10.68 -2.86
CA SER A 92 -13.64 -9.67 -2.32
C SER A 92 -13.51 -8.38 -3.12
N LYS A 93 -14.52 -8.13 -3.96
CA LYS A 93 -14.84 -6.77 -4.40
C LYS A 93 -15.11 -5.94 -3.13
N TYR A 94 -14.23 -4.98 -2.87
CA TYR A 94 -14.49 -3.79 -2.06
C TYR A 94 -15.28 -4.00 -0.75
N PRO A 95 -14.64 -4.31 0.39
CA PRO A 95 -15.34 -4.26 1.68
C PRO A 95 -15.73 -2.81 2.08
N CYS A 96 -15.13 -1.78 1.46
CA CYS A 96 -15.35 -0.38 1.84
C CYS A 96 -16.68 0.23 1.33
N VAL A 97 -17.50 -0.49 0.56
CA VAL A 97 -18.76 0.09 0.01
C VAL A 97 -20.01 -0.30 0.81
N TYR A 98 -19.91 -1.18 1.81
CA TYR A 98 -21.10 -1.74 2.49
C TYR A 98 -21.03 -1.74 4.03
N ALA A 99 -20.24 -0.86 4.64
CA ALA A 99 -20.29 -0.62 6.08
C ALA A 99 -20.95 0.72 6.39
N SER A 100 -22.13 0.97 5.80
CA SER A 100 -23.04 2.05 6.19
C SER A 100 -24.41 1.79 5.57
N ARG A 101 -25.21 0.98 6.25
CA ARG A 101 -26.68 1.09 6.26
C ARG A 101 -27.18 0.23 7.41
N ASP A 102 -27.96 0.89 8.27
CA ASP A 102 -28.55 0.44 9.52
C ASP A 102 -29.19 -0.95 9.50
#